data_AF-A0A4S2LQU1-F1
#
_entry.id   AF-A0A4S2LQU1-F1
#
_cell.length_a   1.000
_cell.length_b   1.000
_cell.length_c   1.000
_cell.angle_alpha   90.00
_cell.angle_beta   90.00
_cell.angle_gamma   90.00
#
_symmetry.space_group_name_H-M   'P 1'
#
loop_
_entity.id
_entity.type
_entity.pdbx_description
1 polymer ?
#
loop_
_entity_poly.entity_id
_entity_poly.type
_entity_poly.pdbx_seq_one_letter_code
_entity_poly.pdbx_strand_id
1 'polypeptide(L)'
;MPSDPSVNQKDRHVQKARKSTAPSTCGSSGSTGSGENRELDRLKFSNPGKAMKDLQFPWRESNLTRNFRKQLASRHHRKDRNSSPPLYDSRGRKLGSLVDTCDCLREDCPGCHLPCRRCHSTFCGPVCRIYRTFTFQEAKLFI
;
A
#
# COMPACT_ATOMS: atom_id res chain seq x y z
N MET A 1 44.63 -18.76 -14.35
CA MET A 1 45.32 -17.53 -13.87
C MET A 1 45.91 -16.82 -15.07
N PRO A 2 45.83 -15.48 -15.17
CA PRO A 2 44.83 -14.55 -14.61
C PRO A 2 43.79 -14.20 -15.73
N SER A 3 43.03 -13.10 -15.85
CA SER A 3 42.72 -11.93 -14.99
C SER A 3 41.24 -11.54 -15.17
N ASP A 4 40.62 -10.91 -14.17
CA ASP A 4 39.45 -10.04 -14.35
C ASP A 4 39.83 -8.67 -14.91
N PRO A 5 38.86 -7.91 -15.45
CA PRO A 5 38.75 -6.52 -14.98
C PRO A 5 37.30 -6.09 -14.64
N SER A 6 37.01 -6.05 -13.34
CA SER A 6 36.28 -4.98 -12.64
C SER A 6 34.98 -4.43 -13.28
N VAL A 7 33.84 -5.00 -12.87
CA VAL A 7 32.52 -4.36 -13.02
C VAL A 7 32.47 -3.08 -12.18
N ASN A 8 32.46 -1.91 -12.84
CA ASN A 8 32.39 -0.61 -12.16
C ASN A 8 30.95 -0.25 -11.76
N GLN A 9 30.43 -0.93 -10.74
CA GLN A 9 29.09 -0.70 -10.18
C GLN A 9 29.09 0.59 -9.34
N LYS A 10 28.77 1.72 -9.97
CA LYS A 10 28.55 3.00 -9.29
C LYS A 10 27.18 3.00 -8.60
N ASP A 11 27.14 2.47 -7.39
CA ASP A 11 25.98 2.54 -6.50
C ASP A 11 25.62 3.99 -6.16
N ARG A 12 24.73 4.58 -6.99
CA ARG A 12 24.10 5.87 -6.70
C ARG A 12 23.06 5.66 -5.60
N HIS A 13 23.54 5.68 -4.36
CA HIS A 13 22.69 5.68 -3.17
C HIS A 13 21.84 6.96 -3.11
N VAL A 14 20.68 6.94 -3.76
CA VAL A 14 19.70 8.03 -3.69
C VAL A 14 19.16 8.08 -2.27
N GLN A 15 19.68 9.00 -1.46
CA GLN A 15 19.17 9.27 -0.13
C GLN A 15 17.71 9.74 -0.22
N LYS A 16 16.78 8.80 0.03
CA LYS A 16 15.36 9.10 0.12
C LYS A 16 15.13 9.88 1.40
N ALA A 17 14.88 11.19 1.27
CA ALA A 17 14.49 12.05 2.38
C ALA A 17 13.32 11.40 3.15
N ARG A 18 13.53 11.15 4.44
CA ARG A 18 12.52 10.57 5.33
C ARG A 18 11.43 11.62 5.55
N LYS A 19 10.16 11.26 5.31
CA LYS A 19 9.03 12.15 5.61
C LYS A 19 8.94 12.30 7.13
N SER A 20 9.38 13.44 7.66
CA SER A 20 9.25 13.75 9.09
C SER A 20 7.77 13.89 9.44
N THR A 21 7.23 12.91 10.18
CA THR A 21 6.01 13.10 10.96
C THR A 21 6.44 13.79 12.25
N ALA A 22 6.07 15.06 12.42
CA ALA A 22 6.31 15.77 13.68
C ALA A 22 5.46 15.11 14.79
N PRO A 23 6.02 14.85 15.98
CA PRO A 23 5.23 14.37 17.11
C PRO A 23 4.36 15.51 17.66
N SER A 24 3.06 15.28 17.75
CA SER A 24 2.14 16.17 18.46
C SER A 24 2.34 16.00 19.97
N THR A 25 3.21 16.80 20.57
CA THR A 25 3.33 16.90 22.04
C THR A 25 2.75 18.22 22.51
N CYS A 26 1.55 18.16 23.10
CA CYS A 26 1.02 19.22 23.94
C CYS A 26 1.79 19.23 25.28
N GLY A 27 2.19 20.40 25.74
CA GLY A 27 3.02 20.54 26.94
C GLY A 27 3.40 22.00 27.18
N SER A 28 2.47 22.76 27.75
CA SER A 28 2.71 24.14 28.14
C SER A 28 3.59 24.21 29.39
N SER A 29 4.82 24.69 29.23
CA SER A 29 5.68 25.15 30.33
C SER A 29 6.44 26.37 29.82
N GLY A 30 6.31 27.51 30.51
CA GLY A 30 6.82 28.79 30.01
C GLY A 30 8.35 28.93 30.11
N SER A 31 8.94 29.65 29.15
CA SER A 31 10.23 30.31 29.32
C SER A 31 10.26 31.65 28.58
N THR A 32 10.99 32.60 29.14
CA THR A 32 11.15 33.96 28.62
C THR A 32 12.36 34.07 27.69
N GLY A 33 12.16 34.56 26.46
CA GLY A 33 13.23 34.86 25.49
C GLY A 33 12.65 35.15 24.10
N SER A 34 12.45 36.42 23.71
CA SER A 34 13.42 37.32 23.07
C SER A 34 13.80 36.94 21.63
N GLY A 35 13.46 37.79 20.65
CA GLY A 35 14.04 37.78 19.30
C GLY A 35 13.44 36.75 18.33
N GLU A 36 14.02 35.56 18.27
CA GLU A 36 13.91 34.60 17.14
C GLU A 36 12.48 34.14 16.84
N ASN A 37 11.63 34.03 17.87
CA ASN A 37 10.23 33.64 17.70
C ASN A 37 9.42 34.58 16.79
N ARG A 38 9.82 35.87 16.64
CA ARG A 38 9.10 36.83 15.76
C ARG A 38 9.33 36.57 14.27
N GLU A 39 10.46 35.97 13.90
CA GLU A 39 10.71 35.56 12.52
C GLU A 39 10.01 34.24 12.21
N LEU A 40 10.09 33.27 13.13
CA LEU A 40 9.34 32.02 13.05
C LEU A 40 7.81 32.26 12.97
N ASP A 41 7.28 33.26 13.69
CA ASP A 41 5.88 33.71 13.56
C ASP A 41 5.52 34.19 12.15
N ARG A 42 6.44 34.90 11.48
CA ARG A 42 6.25 35.39 10.11
C ARG A 42 6.34 34.27 9.06
N LEU A 43 7.02 33.16 9.37
CA LEU A 43 7.05 31.96 8.55
C LEU A 43 5.87 30.99 8.82
N LYS A 44 4.90 31.34 9.69
CA LYS A 44 3.70 30.52 9.90
C LYS A 44 2.82 30.48 8.64
N PHE A 45 3.02 29.45 7.83
CA PHE A 45 2.12 29.11 6.74
C PHE A 45 0.78 28.61 7.29
N SER A 46 -0.16 29.55 7.50
CA SER A 46 -1.56 29.27 7.77
C SER A 46 -2.20 28.55 6.58
N ASN A 47 -2.04 27.23 6.53
CA ASN A 47 -2.67 26.39 5.52
C ASN A 47 -4.20 26.55 5.63
N PRO A 48 -4.89 27.15 4.64
CA PRO A 48 -6.32 27.44 4.72
C PRO A 48 -7.19 26.17 4.66
N GLY A 49 -6.57 24.99 4.54
CA GLY A 49 -7.22 23.70 4.71
C GLY A 49 -8.34 23.49 3.70
N LYS A 50 -9.58 23.42 4.20
CA LYS A 50 -10.78 23.16 3.38
C LYS A 50 -11.42 24.41 2.81
N ALA A 51 -10.98 25.62 3.16
CA ALA A 51 -11.56 26.87 2.61
C ALA A 51 -11.40 27.02 1.09
N MET A 52 -10.56 26.17 0.47
CA MET A 52 -10.38 26.10 -0.98
C MET A 52 -11.25 25.04 -1.67
N LYS A 53 -12.17 24.36 -0.95
CA LYS A 53 -13.02 23.29 -1.54
C LYS A 53 -13.93 23.80 -2.65
N ASP A 54 -14.48 24.99 -2.46
CA ASP A 54 -15.54 25.55 -3.30
C ASP A 54 -14.98 26.42 -4.43
N LEU A 55 -13.64 26.56 -4.49
CA LEU A 55 -12.91 27.10 -5.64
C LEU A 55 -12.94 26.08 -6.78
N GLN A 56 -14.07 26.04 -7.50
CA GLN A 56 -14.28 25.22 -8.69
C GLN A 56 -13.47 25.75 -9.88
N PHE A 57 -12.14 25.69 -9.79
CA PHE A 57 -11.25 25.99 -10.90
C PHE A 57 -11.42 24.92 -12.00
N PRO A 58 -11.62 25.32 -13.28
CA PRO A 58 -11.60 24.40 -14.40
C PRO A 58 -10.14 23.97 -14.68
N TRP A 59 -9.61 23.06 -13.85
CA TRP A 59 -8.34 22.38 -14.05
C TRP A 59 -8.43 21.42 -15.24
N ARG A 60 -8.54 21.98 -16.45
CA ARG A 60 -8.37 21.23 -17.70
C ARG A 60 -6.98 20.60 -17.68
N GLU A 61 -6.89 19.34 -18.09
CA GLU A 61 -5.66 18.52 -18.03
C GLU A 61 -4.47 19.15 -18.79
N SER A 62 -4.75 20.11 -19.68
CA SER A 62 -3.81 21.00 -20.37
C SER A 62 -2.94 21.84 -19.44
N ASN A 63 -3.41 22.18 -18.24
CA ASN A 63 -2.71 23.06 -17.30
C ASN A 63 -1.84 22.26 -16.31
N LEU A 64 -1.90 20.93 -16.38
CA LEU A 64 -1.15 20.03 -15.54
C LEU A 64 0.34 19.98 -15.94
N THR A 65 1.24 20.11 -14.97
CA THR A 65 2.69 20.01 -15.27
C THR A 65 3.04 18.62 -15.83
N ARG A 66 4.04 18.56 -16.72
CA ARG A 66 4.51 17.31 -17.37
C ARG A 66 4.81 16.20 -16.36
N ASN A 67 5.33 16.57 -15.18
CA ASN A 67 5.64 15.64 -14.11
C ASN A 67 4.37 15.12 -13.40
N PHE A 68 3.37 15.97 -13.16
CA PHE A 68 2.12 15.51 -12.54
C PHE A 68 1.31 14.60 -13.48
N ARG A 69 1.32 14.86 -14.81
CA ARG A 69 0.77 13.93 -15.81
C ARG A 69 1.44 12.56 -15.77
N LYS A 70 2.78 12.52 -15.76
CA LYS A 70 3.54 11.26 -15.61
C LYS A 70 3.20 10.54 -14.30
N GLN A 71 3.00 11.27 -13.21
CA GLN A 71 2.63 10.68 -11.92
C GLN A 71 1.22 10.06 -11.95
N LEU A 72 0.24 10.70 -12.59
CA LEU A 72 -1.11 10.17 -12.77
C LEU A 72 -1.13 8.92 -13.66
N ALA A 73 -0.46 8.96 -14.83
CA ALA A 73 -0.32 7.79 -15.70
C ALA A 73 0.39 6.61 -14.98
N SER A 74 1.45 6.90 -14.21
CA SER A 74 2.13 5.89 -13.39
C SER A 74 1.23 5.29 -12.29
N ARG A 75 0.30 6.08 -11.73
CA ARG A 75 -0.69 5.60 -10.75
C ARG A 75 -1.76 4.73 -11.43
N HIS A 76 -2.22 5.11 -12.62
CA HIS A 76 -3.19 4.33 -13.39
C HIS A 76 -2.62 2.94 -13.73
N HIS A 77 -1.45 2.89 -14.36
CA HIS A 77 -0.80 1.60 -14.70
C HIS A 77 -0.50 0.71 -13.49
N ARG A 78 -0.25 1.29 -12.30
CA ARG A 78 -0.11 0.52 -11.05
C ARG A 78 -1.44 -0.02 -10.52
N LYS A 79 -2.54 0.71 -10.73
CA LYS A 79 -3.89 0.22 -10.44
C LYS A 79 -4.21 -0.96 -11.35
N ASP A 80 -4.11 -0.77 -12.67
CA ASP A 80 -4.50 -1.77 -13.67
C ASP A 80 -3.77 -3.11 -13.51
N ARG A 81 -2.45 -3.08 -13.24
CA ARG A 81 -1.64 -4.31 -13.03
C ARG A 81 -1.91 -5.06 -11.73
N ASN A 82 -2.72 -4.50 -10.82
CA ASN A 82 -2.90 -5.03 -9.47
C ASN A 82 -4.37 -5.04 -9.02
N SER A 83 -5.32 -4.94 -9.96
CA SER A 83 -6.74 -4.65 -9.69
C SER A 83 -7.71 -5.76 -10.11
N SER A 84 -7.32 -7.04 -10.03
CA SER A 84 -8.34 -8.04 -9.70
C SER A 84 -8.78 -7.79 -8.25
N PRO A 85 -10.07 -7.53 -7.99
CA PRO A 85 -10.54 -7.42 -6.61
C PRO A 85 -10.30 -8.75 -5.88
N PRO A 86 -10.11 -8.73 -4.55
CA PRO A 86 -10.02 -9.98 -3.79
C PRO A 86 -11.28 -10.82 -4.04
N LEU A 87 -11.11 -12.11 -4.26
CA LEU A 87 -12.22 -13.07 -4.41
C LEU A 87 -12.73 -13.57 -3.05
N TYR A 88 -12.02 -13.25 -1.97
CA TYR A 88 -12.30 -13.75 -0.63
C TYR A 88 -12.31 -12.62 0.42
N ASP A 89 -13.13 -12.79 1.45
CA ASP A 89 -13.23 -11.85 2.58
C ASP A 89 -12.09 -12.02 3.62
N SER A 90 -12.21 -11.28 4.73
CA SER A 90 -11.30 -11.35 5.88
C SER A 90 -11.33 -12.69 6.64
N ARG A 91 -12.35 -13.53 6.41
CA ARG A 91 -12.53 -14.84 7.04
C ARG A 91 -12.14 -15.99 6.10
N GLY A 92 -11.86 -15.70 4.82
CA GLY A 92 -11.52 -16.69 3.80
C GLY A 92 -12.73 -17.29 3.09
N ARG A 93 -13.90 -16.65 3.15
CA ARG A 93 -15.12 -17.01 2.42
C ARG A 93 -15.17 -16.32 1.07
N LYS A 94 -15.72 -16.95 0.03
CA LYS A 94 -15.81 -16.36 -1.32
C LYS A 94 -16.75 -15.15 -1.31
N LEU A 95 -16.34 -14.04 -1.92
CA LEU A 95 -17.23 -12.89 -2.15
C LEU A 95 -18.30 -13.27 -3.18
N GLY A 96 -19.50 -12.71 -3.03
CA GLY A 96 -20.69 -13.10 -3.80
C GLY A 96 -21.51 -14.19 -3.10
N SER A 97 -20.98 -15.42 -3.00
CA SER A 97 -21.72 -16.54 -2.37
C SER A 97 -21.60 -16.60 -0.85
N LEU A 98 -20.56 -15.99 -0.25
CA LEU A 98 -20.23 -16.06 1.19
C LEU A 98 -19.98 -17.49 1.73
N VAL A 99 -19.85 -18.48 0.85
CA VAL A 99 -19.57 -19.89 1.20
C VAL A 99 -18.09 -20.08 1.56
N ASP A 100 -17.83 -20.90 2.57
CA ASP A 100 -16.51 -21.27 3.06
C ASP A 100 -15.99 -22.57 2.40
N THR A 101 -15.69 -22.54 1.09
CA THR A 101 -15.20 -23.74 0.38
C THR A 101 -13.71 -24.00 0.66
N CYS A 102 -13.37 -25.21 1.10
CA CYS A 102 -11.98 -25.65 1.27
C CYS A 102 -11.20 -25.60 -0.06
N ASP A 103 -9.90 -25.24 -0.03
CA ASP A 103 -9.03 -25.23 -1.20
C ASP A 103 -8.78 -26.63 -1.81
N CYS A 104 -9.24 -27.72 -1.18
CA CYS A 104 -9.27 -29.05 -1.78
C CYS A 104 -10.46 -29.29 -2.74
N LEU A 105 -11.36 -28.30 -2.87
CA LEU A 105 -12.48 -28.29 -3.82
C LEU A 105 -13.55 -29.39 -3.61
N ARG A 106 -13.62 -30.01 -2.43
CA ARG A 106 -14.70 -30.91 -2.04
C ARG A 106 -15.78 -30.12 -1.28
N GLU A 107 -17.05 -30.31 -1.67
CA GLU A 107 -18.23 -29.62 -1.11
C GLU A 107 -18.28 -29.73 0.42
N ASP A 108 -18.38 -30.95 0.96
CA ASP A 108 -18.52 -31.22 2.40
C ASP A 108 -17.17 -31.43 3.13
N CYS A 109 -16.16 -30.63 2.79
CA CYS A 109 -14.87 -30.74 3.47
C CYS A 109 -14.85 -29.99 4.82
N PRO A 110 -14.58 -30.65 5.96
CA PRO A 110 -14.40 -29.98 7.26
C PRO A 110 -13.05 -29.23 7.39
N GLY A 111 -12.30 -29.09 6.30
CA GLY A 111 -10.93 -28.59 6.26
C GLY A 111 -9.91 -29.73 6.41
N CYS A 112 -9.24 -30.08 5.32
CA CYS A 112 -8.28 -31.20 5.25
C CYS A 112 -6.81 -30.77 5.19
N HIS A 113 -6.52 -29.46 5.19
CA HIS A 113 -5.16 -28.94 5.15
C HIS A 113 -4.63 -28.66 6.56
N LEU A 114 -3.30 -28.59 6.69
CA LEU A 114 -2.65 -28.16 7.93
C LEU A 114 -3.09 -26.74 8.32
N PRO A 115 -3.20 -26.42 9.64
CA PRO A 115 -3.61 -25.09 10.11
C PRO A 115 -2.78 -23.96 9.49
N CYS A 116 -3.45 -23.07 8.75
CA CYS A 116 -2.80 -22.01 8.01
C CYS A 116 -2.05 -21.04 8.94
N ARG A 117 -0.76 -20.79 8.70
CA ARG A 117 0.09 -19.86 9.49
C ARG A 117 -0.43 -18.43 9.63
N ARG A 118 -1.42 -18.01 8.82
CA ARG A 118 -1.93 -16.63 8.76
C ARG A 118 -3.35 -16.46 9.32
N CYS A 119 -4.17 -17.50 9.29
CA CYS A 119 -5.58 -17.44 9.72
C CYS A 119 -6.02 -18.64 10.58
N HIS A 120 -5.11 -19.58 10.82
CA HIS A 120 -5.27 -20.81 11.61
C HIS A 120 -6.36 -21.80 11.12
N SER A 121 -7.10 -21.46 10.05
CA SER A 121 -8.04 -22.34 9.38
C SER A 121 -7.35 -23.50 8.65
N THR A 122 -7.97 -24.70 8.71
CA THR A 122 -7.61 -25.94 7.99
C THR A 122 -8.14 -26.02 6.55
N PHE A 123 -8.77 -24.94 6.06
CA PHE A 123 -9.40 -24.87 4.75
C PHE A 123 -8.51 -24.22 3.68
N CYS A 124 -7.40 -23.59 4.08
CA CYS A 124 -6.44 -23.00 3.12
C CYS A 124 -5.45 -24.05 2.65
N GLY A 125 -5.17 -24.08 1.35
CA GLY A 125 -4.09 -24.88 0.78
C GLY A 125 -2.72 -24.21 1.02
N PRO A 126 -1.77 -24.32 0.06
CA PRO A 126 -0.41 -23.77 0.24
C PRO A 126 -0.37 -22.24 0.39
N VAL A 127 -1.43 -21.54 -0.01
CA VAL A 127 -1.57 -20.08 0.10
C VAL A 127 -2.87 -19.72 0.81
N CYS A 128 -2.77 -18.89 1.86
CA CYS A 128 -3.92 -18.44 2.65
C CYS A 128 -5.03 -17.82 1.77
N ARG A 129 -6.29 -18.16 2.07
CA ARG A 129 -7.47 -17.69 1.32
C ARG A 129 -7.83 -16.22 1.61
N ILE A 130 -7.49 -15.68 2.79
CA ILE A 130 -7.83 -14.30 3.19
C ILE A 130 -7.36 -13.29 2.13
N TYR A 131 -8.29 -12.51 1.60
CA TYR A 131 -8.08 -11.50 0.55
C TYR A 131 -7.36 -11.99 -0.73
N ARG A 132 -7.37 -13.30 -1.01
CA ARG A 132 -6.75 -13.87 -2.22
C ARG A 132 -7.57 -13.49 -3.47
N THR A 133 -6.88 -13.27 -4.60
CA THR A 133 -7.50 -12.85 -5.88
C THR A 133 -7.70 -14.00 -6.88
N PHE A 134 -7.43 -15.25 -6.47
CA PHE A 134 -7.53 -16.44 -7.34
C PHE A 134 -8.12 -17.65 -6.59
N THR A 135 -8.63 -18.63 -7.33
CA THR A 135 -9.08 -19.94 -6.84
C THR A 135 -8.21 -21.05 -7.44
N PHE A 136 -8.08 -22.18 -6.75
CA PHE A 136 -7.60 -23.41 -7.40
C PHE A 136 -8.71 -23.97 -8.30
N GLN A 137 -8.33 -24.56 -9.44
CA GLN A 137 -9.26 -25.21 -10.38
C GLN A 137 -9.29 -26.72 -10.21
N GLU A 138 -8.12 -27.33 -9.99
CA GLU A 138 -7.95 -28.78 -9.86
C GLU A 138 -6.92 -29.08 -8.78
N ALA A 139 -7.15 -30.14 -8.00
CA ALA A 139 -6.20 -30.70 -7.05
C ALA A 139 -5.68 -32.04 -7.60
N LYS A 140 -4.53 -32.02 -8.27
CA LYS A 140 -3.88 -33.22 -8.81
C LYS A 140 -2.96 -33.84 -7.77
N LEU A 141 -3.20 -35.11 -7.46
CA LEU A 141 -2.25 -35.95 -6.73
C LEU A 141 -1.29 -36.56 -7.75
N PHE A 142 -0.01 -36.22 -7.64
CA PHE A 142 1.06 -36.93 -8.33
C PHE A 142 1.51 -38.05 -7.38
N ILE A 143 1.25 -39.28 -7.78
CA ILE A 143 1.63 -40.52 -7.09
C ILE A 143 2.71 -41.19 -7.94
#